data_AF-Q2V8I7-F1
#
_entry.id   AF-Q2V8I7-F1
#
_cell.length_a   1.000
_cell.length_b   1.000
_cell.length_c   1.000
_cell.angle_alpha   90.00
_cell.angle_beta   90.00
_cell.angle_gamma   90.00
#
_symmetry.space_group_name_H-M   'P 1'
#
loop_
_entity.id
_entity.type
_entity.pdbx_description
1 polymer ?
#
loop_
_entity_poly.entity_id
_entity_poly.type
_entity_poly.pdbx_seq_one_letter_code
_entity_poly.pdbx_strand_id
1 'polypeptide(L)'
;MVDFPHMGPGPPIGEVIGISVNDPRVKEIAEFALKQHAEQNLILGGVDAGQIIKGIPHWDNYYNLILSAKHSPHEFSKFYNVVVLEKASDN
;
A
#
# COMPACT_ATOMS: atom_id res chain seq x y z
N MET A 1 31.44 -13.66 0.01
CA MET A 1 30.47 -12.80 -0.68
C MET A 1 29.42 -13.72 -1.25
N VAL A 2 28.19 -13.67 -0.74
CA VAL A 2 27.10 -14.50 -1.25
C VAL A 2 26.42 -13.70 -2.35
N ASP A 3 26.51 -14.20 -3.58
CA ASP A 3 25.84 -13.64 -4.74
C ASP A 3 24.36 -13.98 -4.62
N PHE A 4 23.53 -12.97 -4.35
CA PHE A 4 22.07 -13.13 -4.34
C PHE A 4 21.59 -12.99 -5.79
N PRO A 5 20.98 -14.03 -6.38
CA PRO A 5 20.52 -13.94 -7.75
C PRO A 5 19.51 -12.80 -7.87
N HIS A 6 19.74 -11.94 -8.87
CA HIS A 6 18.80 -10.90 -9.28
C HIS A 6 17.47 -11.54 -9.70
N MET A 7 16.57 -11.71 -8.73
CA MET A 7 15.16 -11.93 -9.00
C MET A 7 14.61 -10.62 -9.55
N GLY A 8 14.54 -10.52 -10.89
CA GLY A 8 13.61 -9.59 -11.53
C GLY A 8 12.19 -9.82 -10.99
N PRO A 9 11.27 -8.86 -11.12
CA PRO A 9 9.93 -8.99 -10.54
C PRO A 9 9.22 -10.19 -11.18
N GLY A 10 9.24 -11.32 -10.47
CA GLY A 10 8.44 -12.48 -10.82
C GLY A 10 6.96 -12.12 -10.70
N PRO A 11 6.07 -12.79 -11.45
CA PRO A 11 4.65 -12.59 -11.28
C PRO A 11 4.30 -12.85 -9.80
N PRO A 12 3.45 -12.01 -9.20
CA PRO A 12 3.00 -12.22 -7.83
C PRO A 12 2.43 -13.65 -7.68
N ILE A 13 2.75 -14.31 -6.58
CA ILE A 13 2.38 -15.72 -6.29
C ILE A 13 0.85 -15.83 -5.99
N GLY A 14 0.08 -14.79 -6.28
CA GLY A 14 -1.34 -14.67 -5.96
C GLY A 14 -2.11 -13.87 -7.02
N GLU A 15 -3.43 -13.81 -6.87
CA GLU A 15 -4.29 -13.08 -7.80
C GLU A 15 -4.11 -11.57 -7.59
N VAL A 16 -3.75 -10.86 -8.67
CA VAL A 16 -3.70 -9.39 -8.69
C VAL A 16 -5.07 -8.88 -9.06
N ILE A 17 -5.70 -8.16 -8.14
CA ILE A 17 -7.04 -7.61 -8.32
C ILE A 17 -6.95 -6.08 -8.18
N GLY A 18 -7.60 -5.36 -9.08
CA GLY A 18 -7.75 -3.91 -8.94
C GLY A 18 -8.61 -3.59 -7.72
N ILE A 19 -8.22 -2.58 -6.94
CA ILE A 19 -9.02 -2.13 -5.80
C ILE A 19 -10.04 -1.07 -6.22
N SER A 20 -11.17 -1.03 -5.51
CA SER A 20 -12.04 0.13 -5.53
C SER A 20 -11.50 1.16 -4.56
N VAL A 21 -11.13 2.35 -5.05
CA VAL A 21 -10.64 3.46 -4.20
C VAL A 21 -11.72 3.97 -3.23
N ASN A 22 -12.98 3.64 -3.47
CA ASN A 22 -14.11 3.96 -2.59
C ASN A 22 -14.38 2.87 -1.53
N ASP A 23 -13.61 1.78 -1.52
CA ASP A 23 -13.72 0.74 -0.50
C ASP A 23 -13.27 1.31 0.87
N PRO A 24 -14.11 1.26 1.91
CA PRO A 24 -13.74 1.78 3.23
C PRO A 24 -12.49 1.11 3.80
N ARG A 25 -12.25 -0.17 3.48
CA ARG A 25 -11.06 -0.91 3.94
C ARG A 25 -9.79 -0.37 3.30
N VAL A 26 -9.85 0.00 2.02
CA VAL A 26 -8.73 0.64 1.31
C VAL A 26 -8.37 1.97 1.95
N LYS A 27 -9.38 2.74 2.36
CA LYS A 27 -9.16 4.01 3.07
C LYS A 27 -8.50 3.79 4.42
N GLU A 28 -8.95 2.81 5.20
CA GLU A 28 -8.33 2.45 6.49
C GLU A 28 -6.86 2.06 6.34
N ILE A 29 -6.55 1.26 5.31
CA ILE A 29 -5.17 0.84 5.00
C ILE A 29 -4.30 2.02 4.60
N ALA A 30 -4.81 2.98 3.81
CA ALA A 30 -4.09 4.19 3.44
C ALA A 30 -3.78 5.08 4.66
N GLU A 31 -4.75 5.26 5.55
CA GLU A 31 -4.57 6.01 6.81
C GLU A 31 -3.54 5.33 7.72
N PHE A 32 -3.59 4.00 7.81
CA PHE A 32 -2.62 3.21 8.55
C PHE A 32 -1.20 3.34 7.99
N ALA A 33 -1.04 3.28 6.67
CA ALA A 33 0.25 3.44 6.01
C ALA A 33 0.90 4.80 6.32
N LEU A 34 0.11 5.89 6.26
CA LEU A 34 0.61 7.22 6.61
C LEU A 34 0.97 7.35 8.09
N LYS A 35 0.17 6.76 8.99
CA LYS A 35 0.46 6.75 10.43
C LYS A 35 1.72 5.96 10.77
N GLN A 36 2.00 4.86 10.08
CA GLN A 36 3.25 4.14 10.27
C GLN A 36 4.46 4.90 9.72
N HIS A 37 4.30 5.59 8.59
CA HIS A 37 5.33 6.46 8.01
C HIS A 37 5.42 7.86 8.66
N ALA A 38 5.03 7.99 9.94
CA ALA A 38 4.83 9.24 10.68
C ALA A 38 6.03 10.22 10.76
N GLU A 39 7.19 9.91 10.19
CA GLU A 39 8.33 10.82 10.13
C GLU A 39 8.04 12.13 9.38
N GLN A 40 6.97 12.22 8.58
CA GLN A 40 6.78 13.34 7.63
C GLN A 40 5.52 14.21 7.81
N ASN A 41 4.71 14.03 8.87
CA ASN A 41 3.48 14.81 9.11
C ASN A 41 2.60 14.98 7.85
N LEU A 42 2.40 13.90 7.10
CA LEU A 42 1.66 13.92 5.85
C LEU A 42 0.15 13.97 6.12
N ILE A 43 -0.54 14.86 5.41
CA ILE A 43 -1.99 14.96 5.34
C ILE A 43 -2.46 14.13 4.13
N LEU A 44 -3.28 13.11 4.39
CA LEU A 44 -3.87 12.28 3.34
C LEU A 44 -4.83 13.10 2.48
N GLY A 45 -4.59 13.14 1.18
CA GLY A 45 -5.49 13.69 0.17
C GLY A 45 -6.46 12.66 -0.39
N GLY A 46 -6.02 11.41 -0.55
CA GLY A 46 -6.84 10.32 -1.05
C GLY A 46 -6.03 9.13 -1.57
N VAL A 47 -6.75 8.12 -2.07
CA VAL A 47 -6.20 6.97 -2.79
C VAL A 47 -6.55 7.15 -4.26
N ASP A 48 -5.54 7.23 -5.11
CA ASP A 48 -5.71 7.51 -6.54
C ASP A 48 -5.78 6.22 -7.37
N ALA A 49 -5.03 5.19 -6.94
CA ALA A 49 -5.03 3.88 -7.56
C ALA A 49 -4.51 2.84 -6.58
N GLY A 50 -4.72 1.56 -6.90
CA GLY A 50 -4.04 0.50 -6.20
C GLY A 50 -4.39 -0.88 -6.71
N GLN A 51 -3.71 -1.86 -6.13
CA GLN A 51 -3.89 -3.27 -6.40
C GLN A 51 -3.78 -4.04 -5.10
N ILE A 52 -4.57 -5.10 -4.98
CA ILE A 52 -4.38 -6.12 -3.96
C ILE A 52 -3.77 -7.35 -4.62
N ILE A 53 -2.71 -7.86 -4.01
CA ILE A 53 -2.20 -9.19 -4.29
C ILE A 53 -2.77 -10.07 -3.19
N LYS A 54 -3.84 -10.81 -3.51
CA LYS A 54 -4.42 -11.76 -2.58
C LYS A 54 -3.46 -12.93 -2.43
N GLY A 55 -3.02 -13.19 -1.21
CA GLY A 55 -2.29 -14.41 -0.91
C GLY A 55 -3.14 -15.65 -1.25
N ILE A 56 -2.48 -16.77 -1.54
CA ILE A 56 -3.12 -18.10 -1.49
C ILE A 56 -3.79 -18.24 -0.11
N PRO A 57 -4.94 -18.91 0.06
CA PRO A 57 -5.55 -19.12 1.38
C PRO A 57 -4.49 -19.46 2.45
N HIS A 58 -4.51 -18.74 3.57
CA HIS A 58 -3.51 -18.72 4.66
C HIS A 58 -2.28 -17.82 4.48
N TRP A 59 -2.17 -17.07 3.39
CA TRP A 59 -1.16 -16.02 3.24
C TRP A 59 -1.77 -14.63 3.47
N ASP A 60 -0.94 -13.73 3.99
CA ASP A 60 -1.27 -12.32 4.19
C ASP A 60 -1.55 -11.63 2.85
N ASN A 61 -2.48 -10.66 2.86
CA ASN A 61 -2.78 -9.86 1.68
C ASN A 61 -1.82 -8.68 1.57
N TYR A 62 -1.38 -8.38 0.36
CA TYR A 62 -0.55 -7.20 0.09
C TYR A 62 -1.37 -6.16 -0.66
N TYR A 63 -1.36 -4.93 -0.15
CA TYR A 63 -1.95 -3.78 -0.81
C TYR A 63 -0.83 -2.89 -1.33
N ASN A 64 -0.83 -2.63 -2.63
CA ASN A 64 0.03 -1.64 -3.25
C ASN A 64 -0.83 -0.45 -3.65
N LEU A 65 -0.70 0.67 -2.95
CA LEU A 65 -1.58 1.84 -3.10
C LEU A 65 -0.77 3.06 -3.56
N ILE A 66 -1.36 3.82 -4.48
CA ILE A 66 -0.90 5.17 -4.84
C ILE A 66 -1.76 6.17 -4.07
N LEU A 67 -1.11 6.94 -3.21
CA LEU A 67 -1.74 7.92 -2.35
C LEU A 67 -1.38 9.32 -2.79
N SER A 68 -2.35 10.23 -2.78
CA SER A 68 -2.07 11.65 -2.81
C SER A 68 -1.94 12.16 -1.37
N ALA A 69 -0.82 12.82 -1.04
CA ALA A 69 -0.60 13.41 0.28
C ALA A 69 0.22 14.71 0.19
N LYS A 70 0.12 15.56 1.21
CA LYS A 70 0.83 16.85 1.30
C LYS A 70 1.30 17.13 2.73
N HIS A 71 2.37 17.90 2.90
CA HIS A 71 2.86 18.24 4.25
C HIS A 71 2.08 19.40 4.89
N SER A 72 1.48 20.27 4.07
CA SER A 72 0.73 21.43 4.53
C SER A 72 -0.53 21.63 3.71
N PRO A 73 -1.63 22.16 4.29
CA PRO A 73 -2.87 22.45 3.55
C PRO A 73 -2.68 23.34 2.32
N HIS A 74 -1.66 24.21 2.36
CA HIS A 74 -1.35 25.18 1.31
C HIS A 74 -0.38 24.67 0.23
N GLU A 75 0.08 23.42 0.32
CA GLU A 75 0.95 22.80 -0.68
C GLU A 75 0.18 21.91 -1.66
N PHE A 76 0.78 21.69 -2.83
CA PHE A 76 0.29 20.69 -3.77
C PHE A 76 0.49 19.28 -3.24
N SER A 77 -0.49 18.42 -3.49
CA SER A 77 -0.37 16.98 -3.22
C SER A 77 0.67 16.34 -4.13
N LYS A 78 1.44 15.42 -3.57
CA LYS A 78 2.34 14.52 -4.29
C LYS A 78 1.80 13.11 -4.23
N PHE A 79 2.23 12.28 -5.18
CA PHE A 79 1.91 10.86 -5.19
C PHE A 79 2.97 10.05 -4.46
N TYR A 80 2.52 9.13 -3.61
CA TYR A 80 3.34 8.21 -2.85
C TYR A 80 2.89 6.78 -3.15
N ASN A 81 3.84 5.90 -3.45
CA ASN A 81 3.57 4.47 -3.53
C ASN A 81 3.80 3.84 -2.15
N VAL A 82 2.77 3.20 -1.59
CA VAL A 82 2.87 2.49 -0.31
C VAL A 82 2.53 1.03 -0.48
N VAL A 83 3.26 0.16 0.23
CA VAL A 83 3.00 -1.27 0.28
C VAL A 83 2.64 -1.65 1.70
N VAL A 84 1.45 -2.21 1.89
CA VAL A 84 0.93 -2.60 3.21
C VAL A 84 0.65 -4.09 3.24
N LEU A 85 1.13 -4.75 4.29
CA LEU A 85 0.84 -6.14 4.59
C LEU A 85 -0.34 -6.22 5.56
N GLU A 86 -1.43 -6.87 5.15
CA GLU A 86 -2.56 -7.19 6.01
C GLU A 86 -2.39 -8.61 6.55
N LYS A 87 -2.11 -8.69 7.85
CA LYS A 87 -1.93 -9.96 8.55
C LYS A 87 -3.26 -10.49 9.07
N ALA A 88 -3.66 -11.68 8.65
CA ALA A 88 -4.90 -12.30 9.11
C ALA A 88 -4.85 -12.71 10.61
N SER A 89 -3.66 -12.81 11.19
CA SER A 89 -3.43 -13.28 12.57
C SER A 89 -3.28 -12.17 13.61
N ASP A 90 -3.27 -10.90 13.21
CA ASP A 90 -3.00 -9.74 14.07
C ASP A 90 -4.26 -8.88 14.33
N ASN A 91 -5.46 -9.44 14.07
CA ASN A 91 -6.74 -8.73 14.15
C ASN A 91 -7.66 -9.28 15.26
#